data_AF-A0A662U1E4-F1
#
_entry.id   AF-A0A662U1E4-F1
#
_cell.length_a   1.000
_cell.length_b   1.000
_cell.length_c   1.000
_cell.angle_alpha   90.00
_cell.angle_beta   90.00
_cell.angle_gamma   90.00
#
_symmetry.space_group_name_H-M   'P 1'
#
loop_
_entity.id
_entity.type
_entity.pdbx_description
1 polymer ?
#
loop_
_entity_poly.entity_id
_entity_poly.type
_entity_poly.pdbx_seq_one_letter_code
_entity_poly.pdbx_strand_id
1 'polypeptide(L)' 'MSGEDEKKVVLYFIRNISVGEILALRELEILGVKNPTKIIRSLILKGVLEKGEGCYNLAKDIREELFRLKHRGVIRI' A
#
# COMPACT_ATOMS: atom_id res chain seq x y z
N MET A 1 2.73 -15.01 -8.07
CA MET A 1 2.76 -14.13 -6.88
C MET A 1 2.03 -14.87 -5.78
N SER A 2 2.58 -15.00 -4.58
CA SER A 2 1.78 -15.51 -3.46
C SER A 2 0.75 -14.42 -3.11
N GLY A 3 -0.52 -14.80 -2.92
CA GLY A 3 -1.54 -13.85 -2.47
C GLY A 3 -1.22 -13.24 -1.10
N GLU A 4 -0.34 -13.88 -0.33
CA GLU A 4 0.11 -13.41 0.99
C GLU A 4 1.00 -12.16 0.89
N ASP A 5 1.96 -12.11 -0.03
CA ASP A 5 2.83 -10.94 -0.17
C ASP A 5 2.05 -9.72 -0.67
N GLU A 6 1.07 -9.92 -1.56
CA GLU A 6 0.19 -8.84 -2.01
C GLU A 6 -0.62 -8.25 -0.85
N LYS A 7 -1.19 -9.10 0.02
CA LYS A 7 -1.89 -8.66 1.24
C LYS A 7 -0.98 -7.85 2.17
N LYS A 8 0.25 -8.29 2.39
CA LYS A 8 1.23 -7.57 3.22
C LYS A 8 1.49 -6.16 2.68
N VAL A 9 1.71 -6.04 1.36
CA VAL A 9 1.96 -4.74 0.73
C VAL A 9 0.73 -3.83 0.86
N VAL A 10 -0.47 -4.36 0.62
CA VAL A 10 -1.71 -3.57 0.78
C VAL A 10 -1.90 -3.11 2.22
N LEU A 11 -1.76 -4.01 3.20
CA LEU A 11 -1.88 -3.66 4.63
C LEU A 11 -0.85 -2.62 5.06
N TYR A 12 0.37 -2.72 4.54
CA TYR A 12 1.42 -1.73 4.76
C TYR A 12 1.00 -0.34 4.27
N PHE A 13 0.45 -0.22 3.05
CA PHE A 13 -0.01 1.06 2.52
C PHE A 13 -1.31 1.56 3.14
N ILE A 14 -2.21 0.69 3.62
CA ILE A 14 -3.39 1.09 4.39
C ILE A 14 -2.97 1.82 5.69
N ARG A 15 -1.89 1.38 6.33
CA ARG A 15 -1.39 1.98 7.59
C ARG A 15 -0.62 3.27 7.36
N ASN A 16 0.19 3.33 6.30
CA ASN A 16 1.11 4.44 6.08
C ASN A 16 0.61 5.49 5.07
N ILE A 17 -0.34 5.12 4.21
CA ILE A 17 -0.98 5.93 3.17
C ILE A 17 -0.04 6.41 2.05
N SER A 18 1.10 7.03 2.39
CA SER A 18 2.09 7.57 1.47
C SER A 18 3.49 7.31 2.02
N VAL A 19 4.36 6.71 1.20
CA VAL A 19 5.73 6.37 1.60
C VAL A 19 6.70 6.64 0.45
N GLY A 20 7.85 7.22 0.76
CA GLY A 20 8.96 7.36 -0.19
C GLY A 20 9.40 6.01 -0.76
N GLU A 21 9.75 5.95 -2.05
CA GLU A 21 9.99 4.68 -2.77
C GLU A 21 11.08 3.83 -2.11
N ILE A 22 12.21 4.44 -1.75
CA ILE A 22 13.35 3.74 -1.15
C ILE A 22 12.95 3.13 0.20
N LEU A 23 12.22 3.89 1.01
CA LEU A 23 11.78 3.43 2.33
C LEU A 23 10.76 2.30 2.20
N ALA A 24 9.77 2.45 1.31
CA ALA A 24 8.75 1.44 1.07
C ALA A 24 9.35 0.09 0.67
N LEU A 25 10.31 0.10 -0.27
CA LEU A 25 10.98 -1.13 -0.70
C LEU A 25 11.73 -1.79 0.45
N ARG A 26 12.51 -1.01 1.21
CA ARG A 26 13.30 -1.51 2.34
C ARG A 26 12.43 -2.10 3.45
N GLU A 27 11.36 -1.41 3.84
CA GLU A 27 10.46 -1.88 4.90
C GLU A 27 9.68 -3.13 4.48
N LEU A 28 9.25 -3.21 3.22
CA LEU A 28 8.55 -4.39 2.71
C LEU A 28 9.48 -5.63 2.64
N GLU A 29 10.75 -5.45 2.28
CA GLU A 29 11.76 -6.51 2.35
C GLU A 29 11.94 -7.02 3.80
N ILE A 30 12.02 -6.11 4.77
CA ILE A 30 12.09 -6.46 6.21
C ILE A 30 10.83 -7.23 6.66
N LEU A 31 9.66 -6.90 6.10
CA LEU A 31 8.40 -7.62 6.32
C LEU A 31 8.32 -8.98 5.59
N GLY A 32 9.40 -9.38 4.91
CA GLY A 32 9.56 -10.66 4.23
C GLY A 32 8.91 -10.71 2.85
N VAL A 33 8.61 -9.57 2.22
CA VAL A 33 8.13 -9.52 0.85
C VAL A 33 9.32 -9.70 -0.10
N LYS A 34 9.33 -10.80 -0.87
CA LYS A 34 10.52 -11.18 -1.67
C LYS A 34 10.80 -10.29 -2.88
N ASN A 35 9.77 -9.64 -3.44
CA ASN A 35 9.93 -8.77 -4.61
C ASN A 35 8.89 -7.62 -4.56
N PRO A 36 9.08 -6.66 -3.65
CA PRO A 36 8.10 -5.59 -3.44
C PRO A 36 7.90 -4.74 -4.68
N THR A 37 8.96 -4.48 -5.47
CA THR A 37 8.87 -3.71 -6.72
C THR A 37 7.87 -4.32 -7.70
N LYS A 38 7.90 -5.64 -7.91
CA LYS A 38 6.95 -6.31 -8.82
C LYS A 38 5.51 -6.22 -8.32
N ILE A 39 5.31 -6.36 -7.01
CA ILE A 39 3.98 -6.32 -6.39
C ILE A 39 3.41 -4.90 -6.42
N ILE A 40 4.22 -3.89 -6.05
CA ILE A 40 3.84 -2.48 -6.12
C ILE A 40 3.44 -2.12 -7.55
N ARG A 41 4.23 -2.48 -8.56
CA ARG A 41 3.85 -2.25 -9.97
C ARG A 41 2.53 -2.90 -10.33
N SER A 42 2.30 -4.15 -9.89
CA SER A 42 1.02 -4.83 -10.13
C SER A 42 -0.15 -4.12 -9.42
N LEU A 43 0.06 -3.60 -8.22
CA LEU A 43 -0.97 -2.89 -7.45
C LEU A 43 -1.27 -1.51 -8.04
N ILE A 44 -0.26 -0.84 -8.62
CA ILE A 44 -0.45 0.39 -9.39
C ILE A 44 -1.33 0.12 -10.63
N LEU A 45 -1.02 -0.94 -11.38
CA LEU A 45 -1.84 -1.33 -12.54
C LEU A 45 -3.28 -1.70 -12.17
N LYS A 46 -3.50 -2.22 -10.96
CA LYS A 46 -4.82 -2.53 -10.40
C LYS A 46 -5.55 -1.32 -9.84
N GLY A 47 -4.92 -0.14 -9.80
CA GLY A 47 -5.49 1.07 -9.20
C GLY A 47 -5.54 1.02 -7.66
N VAL A 48 -4.81 0.11 -7.01
CA VAL A 48 -4.74 0.06 -5.53
C VAL A 48 -3.72 1.06 -5.01
N LEU A 49 -2.63 1.25 -5.76
CA LEU A 49 -1.58 2.22 -5.44
C LEU A 49 -1.43 3.24 -6.58
N GLU A 50 -0.85 4.38 -6.26
CA GLU A 50 -0.47 5.45 -7.16
C GLU A 50 1.02 5.74 -7.01
N LYS A 51 1.71 6.04 -8.12
CA LYS A 51 3.10 6.53 -8.09
C LYS A 51 3.10 8.06 -8.16
N GLY A 52 3.68 8.69 -7.14
CA GLY A 52 4.02 10.11 -7.15
C GLY A 52 5.48 10.32 -7.52
N GLU A 53 5.97 11.55 -7.36
CA GLU A 53 7.39 11.86 -7.53
C GLU A 53 8.18 11.36 -6.30
N GLY A 54 8.87 10.23 -6.45
CA GLY A 54 9.68 9.65 -5.38
C GLY A 54 8.89 8.98 -4.25
N CYS A 55 7.58 8.77 -4.42
CA CYS A 55 6.73 8.08 -3.44
C CYS A 55 5.69 7.14 -4.06
N TYR A 56 5.24 6.18 -3.26
CA TYR A 56 4.07 5.35 -3.52
C TYR A 56 2.96 5.75 -2.55
N ASN A 57 1.74 5.84 -3.07
CA ASN A 57 0.56 6.22 -2.30
C ASN A 57 -0.50 5.12 -2.45
N LEU A 58 -1.32 4.91 -1.42
CA LEU A 58 -2.59 4.21 -1.58
C LEU A 58 -3.50 5.05 -2.50
N ALA A 59 -4.25 4.45 -3.43
CA ALA A 59 -5.05 5.23 -4.38
C ALA A 59 -6.07 6.17 -3.72
N LYS A 60 -6.34 7.33 -4.34
CA LYS A 60 -7.14 8.41 -3.73
C LYS A 60 -8.51 7.97 -3.26
N ASP A 61 -9.23 7.25 -4.11
CA ASP A 61 -10.55 6.68 -3.83
C ASP A 61 -10.54 5.73 -2.64
N ILE A 62 -9.49 4.90 -2.51
CA ILE A 62 -9.29 4.01 -1.37
C ILE A 62 -8.98 4.81 -0.10
N ARG A 63 -8.13 5.85 -0.18
CA ARG A 63 -7.85 6.75 0.97
C ARG A 63 -9.13 7.40 1.49
N GLU A 64 -9.97 7.90 0.58
CA GLU A 64 -11.26 8.51 0.93
C GLU A 64 -12.23 7.52 1.57
N GLU A 65 -12.30 6.28 1.07
CA GLU A 65 -13.13 5.25 1.67
C GLU A 65 -12.63 4.84 3.05
N LEU A 66 -11.32 4.65 3.23
CA LEU A 66 -10.73 4.37 4.54
C LEU A 66 -11.07 5.47 5.55
N PHE A 67 -10.97 6.74 5.13
CA PHE A 67 -11.37 7.88 5.94
C PHE A 67 -12.85 7.78 6.35
N ARG A 68 -13.76 7.53 5.39
CA ARG A 68 -15.20 7.37 5.68
C ARG A 68 -15.48 6.24 6.66
N LEU A 69 -14.84 5.07 6.47
CA LEU A 69 -15.01 3.91 7.34
C LEU A 69 -14.50 4.17 8.77
N LYS A 70 -13.36 4.86 8.90
CA LYS A 70 -12.81 5.26 10.20
C LYS A 70 -13.74 6.24 10.93
N HIS A 71 -14.30 7.22 10.22
CA HIS A 71 -15.24 8.20 10.79
C HIS A 71 -16.55 7.56 11.25
N ARG A 72 -17.01 6.52 10.54
CA ARG A 72 -18.18 5.73 10.93
C ARG A 72 -17.91 4.74 12.08
N GLY A 73 -16.66 4.63 12.54
CA GLY A 73 -16.25 3.68 13.58
C GLY A 73 -16.27 2.21 13.13
N VAL A 74 -16.30 1.95 11.81
CA VAL A 74 -16.35 0.57 11.26
C VAL A 74 -14.99 -0.12 11.37
N ILE A 75 -13.90 0.65 11.21
CA ILE A 75 -12.53 0.15 11.27
C ILE A 75 -11.70 0.97 12.25
N ARG A 76 -10.76 0.30 12.93
CA ARG A 76 -9.72 0.91 13.76
C ARG A 76 -8.36 0.51 13.21
N ILE A 77 -7.79 1.40 12.43
CA ILE A 77 -6.49 1.30 11.76
C ILE A 77 -5.56 2.41 12.23
#